data_AF-A0A4V6KSX8-F1
#
_entry.id   AF-A0A4V6KSX8-F1
#
_cell.length_a   1.000
_cell.length_b   1.000
_cell.length_c   1.000
_cell.angle_alpha   90.00
_cell.angle_beta   90.00
_cell.angle_gamma   90.00
#
_symmetry.space_group_name_H-M   'P 1'
#
loop_
_entity.id
_entity.type
_entity.pdbx_description
1 polymer ?
#
loop_
_entity_poly.entity_id
_entity_poly.type
_entity_poly.pdbx_seq_one_letter_code
_entity_poly.pdbx_strand_id
1 'polypeptide(L)'
;MKKNITILFLLLLVFGFFIENGCAQSAFKDSSDEKKLQAIFNTYKNIDSLNMVFFNNIPSLLYVDEPLEAELAYTGNKKKLTIYYLNFEGDQFWLRNKYNLLYDFVSQKDFISKVEHPGQGKEFRILLTRRGSKVVDRAYSSASGPGAFLNPQRKQHFIDLLNKNYLSKNEAVTDSILIIQFATTRDGTLAQHEILYGHKESPLYKNFFKTYAEFNSRLPKERYPATKGLVLPKMQNGERVGLIDFFIRLNPDRTFTVSAQGNDRDLKIKDFKNDPENPLFL
;
A
#
# COMPACT_ATOMS: atom_id res chain seq x y z
N MET A 1 -4.16 -54.36 -9.09
CA MET A 1 -3.47 -53.28 -9.86
C MET A 1 -4.42 -52.25 -10.47
N LYS A 2 -5.44 -52.63 -11.26
CA LYS A 2 -6.32 -51.67 -11.95
C LYS A 2 -7.06 -50.67 -11.02
N LYS A 3 -7.57 -51.11 -9.86
CA LYS A 3 -8.27 -50.23 -8.88
C LYS A 3 -7.40 -49.13 -8.28
N ASN A 4 -6.11 -49.40 -8.03
CA ASN A 4 -5.19 -48.42 -7.42
C ASN A 4 -4.80 -47.32 -8.42
N ILE A 5 -4.75 -47.65 -9.71
CA ILE A 5 -4.49 -46.69 -10.79
C ILE A 5 -5.68 -45.73 -10.95
N THR A 6 -6.93 -46.23 -10.83
CA THR A 6 -8.14 -45.41 -10.92
C THR A 6 -8.25 -44.40 -9.77
N ILE A 7 -7.91 -44.81 -8.54
CA ILE A 7 -7.90 -43.91 -7.37
C ILE A 7 -6.80 -42.84 -7.50
N LEU A 8 -5.62 -43.22 -7.98
CA LEU A 8 -4.52 -42.27 -8.22
C LEU A 8 -4.90 -41.25 -9.31
N PHE A 9 -5.61 -41.67 -10.36
CA PHE A 9 -6.08 -40.79 -11.43
C PHE A 9 -7.18 -39.82 -10.95
N LEU A 10 -8.08 -40.28 -10.08
CA LEU A 10 -9.10 -39.44 -9.44
C LEU A 10 -8.47 -38.43 -8.46
N LEU A 11 -7.47 -38.84 -7.69
CA LEU A 11 -6.71 -37.91 -6.83
C LEU A 11 -5.94 -36.88 -7.65
N LEU A 12 -5.33 -37.26 -8.77
CA LEU A 12 -4.67 -36.32 -9.70
C LEU A 12 -5.65 -35.33 -10.35
N LEU A 13 -6.88 -35.75 -10.66
CA LEU A 13 -7.94 -34.84 -11.13
C LEU A 13 -8.40 -33.88 -10.04
N VAL A 14 -8.51 -34.34 -8.78
CA VAL A 14 -8.84 -33.46 -7.64
C VAL A 14 -7.69 -32.48 -7.38
N PHE A 15 -6.42 -32.91 -7.42
CA PHE A 15 -5.28 -32.01 -7.30
C PHE A 15 -5.12 -31.06 -8.50
N GLY A 16 -5.49 -31.49 -9.71
CA GLY A 16 -5.52 -30.64 -10.91
C GLY A 16 -6.53 -29.50 -10.82
N PHE A 17 -7.65 -29.70 -10.10
CA PHE A 17 -8.63 -28.64 -9.80
C PHE A 17 -8.17 -27.67 -8.69
N PHE A 18 -7.18 -28.04 -7.88
CA PHE A 18 -6.63 -27.17 -6.82
C PHE A 18 -5.36 -26.42 -7.24
N ILE A 19 -4.93 -26.51 -8.51
CA ILE A 19 -3.87 -25.65 -9.07
C ILE A 19 -4.52 -24.57 -9.94
N GLU A 20 -5.48 -23.84 -9.39
CA GLU A 20 -5.83 -22.49 -9.86
C GLU A 20 -5.02 -21.47 -9.05
N ASN A 21 -3.69 -21.46 -9.22
CA ASN A 21 -2.91 -20.29 -8.82
C ASN A 21 -3.06 -19.19 -9.88
N GLY A 22 -4.24 -18.55 -9.87
CA GLY A 22 -4.40 -17.12 -9.62
C GLY A 22 -3.69 -16.08 -10.50
N CYS A 23 -3.09 -16.42 -11.64
CA CYS A 23 -2.46 -15.43 -12.51
C CYS A 23 -3.00 -15.51 -13.94
N ALA A 24 -3.63 -14.43 -14.39
CA ALA A 24 -3.97 -14.23 -15.79
C ALA A 24 -2.90 -13.34 -16.44
N GLN A 25 -2.19 -13.85 -17.43
CA GLN A 25 -1.51 -13.00 -18.40
C GLN A 25 -2.60 -12.38 -19.26
N SER A 26 -2.98 -11.13 -18.99
CA SER A 26 -4.21 -10.59 -19.56
C SER A 26 -4.01 -10.05 -20.97
N ALA A 27 -4.80 -10.56 -21.90
CA ALA A 27 -5.28 -9.80 -23.04
C ALA A 27 -6.49 -8.94 -22.61
N PHE A 28 -6.69 -7.81 -23.30
CA PHE A 28 -7.85 -6.95 -23.09
C PHE A 28 -8.90 -7.23 -24.16
N LYS A 29 -10.17 -7.14 -23.78
CA LYS A 29 -11.29 -7.30 -24.74
C LYS A 29 -11.30 -6.22 -25.82
N ASP A 30 -10.73 -5.05 -25.53
CA ASP A 30 -10.63 -3.91 -26.43
C ASP A 30 -9.16 -3.52 -26.70
N SER A 31 -8.81 -3.42 -27.98
CA SER A 31 -7.52 -2.92 -28.48
C SER A 31 -7.16 -1.50 -27.98
N SER A 32 -8.14 -0.70 -27.56
CA SER A 32 -7.90 0.64 -27.03
C SER A 32 -7.13 0.61 -25.71
N ASP A 33 -7.38 -0.39 -24.84
CA ASP A 33 -6.68 -0.56 -23.58
C ASP A 33 -5.28 -1.15 -23.79
N GLU A 34 -5.09 -2.00 -24.79
CA GLU A 34 -3.75 -2.43 -25.24
C GLU A 34 -2.91 -1.23 -25.71
N LYS A 35 -3.50 -0.30 -26.47
CA LYS A 35 -2.81 0.92 -26.91
C LYS A 35 -2.44 1.81 -25.74
N LYS A 36 -3.30 1.96 -24.73
CA LYS A 36 -2.98 2.70 -23.48
C LYS A 36 -1.82 2.05 -22.75
N LEU A 37 -1.83 0.72 -22.63
CA LEU A 37 -0.75 -0.03 -21.99
C LEU A 37 0.58 0.13 -22.74
N GLN A 38 0.55 0.05 -24.08
CA GLN A 38 1.75 0.32 -24.90
C GLN A 38 2.25 1.75 -24.70
N ALA A 39 1.36 2.74 -24.62
CA ALA A 39 1.73 4.13 -24.35
C ALA A 39 2.41 4.28 -22.97
N ILE A 40 1.93 3.57 -21.95
CA ILE A 40 2.55 3.53 -20.61
C ILE A 40 3.99 3.01 -20.70
N PHE A 41 4.21 1.84 -21.29
CA PHE A 41 5.56 1.26 -21.41
C PHE A 41 6.50 2.08 -22.30
N ASN A 42 5.98 2.74 -23.33
CA ASN A 42 6.78 3.62 -24.20
C ASN A 42 7.18 4.92 -23.49
N THR A 43 6.31 5.46 -22.63
CA THR A 43 6.54 6.69 -21.86
C THR A 43 7.48 6.43 -20.69
N TYR A 44 7.19 5.41 -19.87
CA TYR A 44 7.95 5.07 -18.67
C TYR A 44 8.92 3.93 -18.96
N LYS A 45 10.02 4.27 -19.64
CA LYS A 45 11.04 3.29 -20.09
C LYS A 45 11.71 2.50 -18.96
N ASN A 46 11.61 3.00 -17.73
CA ASN A 46 12.12 2.37 -16.52
C ASN A 46 11.13 1.37 -15.90
N ILE A 47 10.01 1.07 -16.55
CA ILE A 47 9.06 0.03 -16.15
C ILE A 47 9.18 -1.14 -17.12
N ASP A 48 9.38 -2.34 -16.59
CA ASP A 48 9.43 -3.58 -17.36
C ASP A 48 8.12 -4.38 -17.27
N SER A 49 7.55 -4.46 -16.07
CA SER A 49 6.27 -5.12 -15.83
C SER A 49 5.44 -4.43 -14.75
N LEU A 50 4.14 -4.71 -14.80
CA LEU A 50 3.14 -4.31 -13.83
C LEU A 50 2.43 -5.58 -13.36
N ASN A 51 2.41 -5.83 -12.06
CA ASN A 51 1.60 -6.89 -11.49
C ASN A 51 0.54 -6.28 -10.57
N MET A 52 -0.73 -6.44 -10.94
CA MET A 52 -1.86 -5.92 -10.19
C MET A 52 -2.53 -7.04 -9.40
N VAL A 53 -2.69 -6.83 -8.10
CA VAL A 53 -3.42 -7.76 -7.23
C VAL A 53 -4.82 -7.24 -6.97
N PHE A 54 -5.78 -8.13 -7.15
CA PHE A 54 -7.18 -7.89 -6.92
C PHE A 54 -7.62 -8.67 -5.69
N PHE A 55 -8.39 -8.01 -4.82
CA PHE A 55 -9.15 -8.67 -3.76
C PHE A 55 -10.62 -8.45 -4.00
N ASN A 56 -11.41 -9.53 -4.12
CA ASN A 56 -12.83 -9.46 -4.47
C ASN A 56 -13.10 -8.59 -5.71
N ASN A 57 -12.30 -8.76 -6.78
CA ASN A 57 -12.36 -7.95 -8.01
C ASN A 57 -11.99 -6.46 -7.87
N ILE A 58 -11.47 -6.02 -6.71
CA ILE A 58 -11.03 -4.64 -6.48
C ILE A 58 -9.51 -4.57 -6.59
N PRO A 59 -8.95 -3.76 -7.50
CA PRO A 59 -7.50 -3.56 -7.58
C PRO A 59 -7.01 -2.94 -6.27
N SER A 60 -6.07 -3.61 -5.62
CA SER A 60 -5.63 -3.28 -4.26
C SER A 60 -4.15 -3.02 -4.15
N LEU A 61 -3.33 -3.76 -4.91
CA LEU A 61 -1.88 -3.58 -4.97
C LEU A 61 -1.44 -3.46 -6.43
N LEU A 62 -0.47 -2.59 -6.66
CA LEU A 62 0.26 -2.50 -7.90
C LEU A 62 1.76 -2.64 -7.61
N TYR A 63 2.33 -3.70 -8.15
CA TYR A 63 3.77 -3.91 -8.22
C TYR A 63 4.27 -3.33 -9.55
N VAL A 64 5.24 -2.43 -9.46
CA VAL A 64 5.94 -1.85 -10.62
C VAL A 64 7.37 -2.33 -10.59
N ASP A 65 7.72 -3.21 -11.52
CA ASP A 65 9.09 -3.73 -11.64
C ASP A 65 9.90 -2.86 -12.61
N GLU A 66 11.11 -2.50 -12.18
CA GLU A 66 12.11 -1.90 -13.06
C GLU A 66 12.83 -3.00 -13.88
N PRO A 67 13.32 -2.67 -15.09
CA PRO A 67 14.11 -3.59 -15.90
C PRO A 67 15.27 -4.20 -15.11
N LEU A 68 15.53 -5.49 -15.32
CA LEU A 68 16.74 -6.13 -14.81
C LEU A 68 17.95 -5.41 -15.39
N GLU A 69 18.83 -4.91 -14.53
CA GLU A 69 20.17 -4.50 -14.95
C GLU A 69 20.89 -5.73 -15.53
N ALA A 70 21.56 -5.56 -16.67
CA ALA A 70 22.11 -6.66 -17.47
C ALA A 70 23.06 -7.57 -16.66
N GLU A 71 23.74 -7.01 -15.66
CA GLU A 71 24.68 -7.72 -14.78
C GLU A 71 24.00 -8.56 -13.69
N LEU A 72 22.74 -8.25 -13.33
CA LEU A 72 21.99 -8.92 -12.25
C LEU A 72 21.12 -10.10 -12.75
N ALA A 73 20.98 -10.27 -14.07
CA ALA A 73 20.18 -11.34 -14.66
C ALA A 73 20.68 -12.75 -14.29
N TYR A 74 21.97 -12.91 -13.98
CA TYR A 74 22.62 -14.19 -13.69
C TYR A 74 22.71 -14.53 -12.19
N THR A 75 22.49 -13.56 -11.30
CA THR A 75 22.68 -13.76 -9.85
C THR A 75 21.39 -14.05 -9.09
N GLY A 76 20.24 -14.10 -9.78
CA GLY A 76 18.93 -14.28 -9.16
C GLY A 76 18.49 -13.11 -8.26
N ASN A 77 19.28 -12.03 -8.20
CA ASN A 77 19.06 -10.93 -7.28
C ASN A 77 18.02 -9.93 -7.77
N LYS A 78 17.19 -9.57 -6.79
CA LYS A 78 16.01 -8.68 -6.76
C LYS A 78 15.96 -7.61 -7.85
N LYS A 79 14.93 -7.71 -8.69
CA LYS A 79 14.42 -6.54 -9.42
C LYS A 79 14.10 -5.44 -8.42
N LYS A 80 14.41 -4.20 -8.78
CA LYS A 80 13.91 -3.06 -8.04
C LYS A 80 12.40 -3.00 -8.25
N LEU A 81 11.68 -3.20 -7.16
CA LEU A 81 10.23 -3.29 -7.12
C LEU A 81 9.71 -2.10 -6.33
N THR A 82 8.74 -1.39 -6.89
CA THR A 82 7.96 -0.41 -6.13
C THR A 82 6.56 -0.97 -5.92
N ILE A 83 6.06 -0.91 -4.69
CA ILE A 83 4.72 -1.35 -4.31
C ILE A 83 3.85 -0.11 -4.08
N TYR A 84 2.68 -0.07 -4.73
CA TYR A 84 1.65 0.93 -4.49
C TYR A 84 0.39 0.26 -3.94
N TYR A 85 -0.06 0.69 -2.77
CA TYR A 85 -1.35 0.35 -2.21
C TYR A 85 -2.43 1.24 -2.83
N LEU A 86 -3.22 0.68 -3.74
CA LEU A 86 -4.22 1.43 -4.50
C LEU A 86 -5.39 1.90 -3.65
N ASN A 87 -5.55 1.38 -2.43
CA ASN A 87 -6.52 1.85 -1.44
C ASN A 87 -5.97 2.93 -0.48
N PHE A 88 -4.71 3.32 -0.60
CA PHE A 88 -4.07 4.37 0.20
C PHE A 88 -3.79 5.62 -0.63
N GLU A 89 -4.28 6.77 -0.17
CA GLU A 89 -4.20 8.01 -0.95
C GLU A 89 -2.77 8.54 -1.10
N GLY A 90 -1.87 8.24 -0.16
CA GLY A 90 -0.47 8.63 -0.29
C GLY A 90 0.22 7.94 -1.47
N ASP A 91 -0.04 6.64 -1.67
CA ASP A 91 0.51 5.92 -2.83
C ASP A 91 -0.15 6.35 -4.12
N GLN A 92 -1.46 6.62 -4.11
CA GLN A 92 -2.14 7.21 -5.26
C GLN A 92 -1.57 8.59 -5.62
N PHE A 93 -1.24 9.43 -4.63
CA PHE A 93 -0.60 10.73 -4.83
C PHE A 93 0.76 10.58 -5.51
N TRP A 94 1.62 9.67 -5.01
CA TRP A 94 2.92 9.41 -5.62
C TRP A 94 2.80 8.78 -7.01
N LEU A 95 1.87 7.85 -7.20
CA LEU A 95 1.60 7.20 -8.48
C LEU A 95 1.14 8.23 -9.52
N ARG A 96 0.21 9.13 -9.15
CA ARG A 96 -0.25 10.22 -10.03
C ARG A 96 0.89 11.17 -10.40
N ASN A 97 1.70 11.59 -9.42
CA ASN A 97 2.78 12.54 -9.67
C ASN A 97 3.93 11.96 -10.51
N LYS A 98 4.26 10.68 -10.29
CA LYS A 98 5.41 10.03 -10.95
C LYS A 98 5.02 9.34 -12.25
N TYR A 99 3.84 8.73 -12.30
CA TYR A 99 3.37 7.88 -13.39
C TYR A 99 1.89 8.15 -13.72
N ASN A 100 1.53 9.40 -14.06
CA ASN A 100 0.14 9.79 -14.27
C ASN A 100 -0.64 8.88 -15.26
N LEU A 101 -0.04 8.47 -16.38
CA LEU A 101 -0.71 7.57 -17.33
C LEU A 101 -1.02 6.21 -16.72
N LEU A 102 -0.13 5.71 -15.85
CA LEU A 102 -0.33 4.46 -15.13
C LEU A 102 -1.41 4.61 -14.06
N TYR A 103 -1.40 5.73 -13.31
CA TYR A 103 -2.44 6.06 -12.36
C TYR A 103 -3.83 6.07 -13.03
N ASP A 104 -3.98 6.77 -14.15
CA ASP A 104 -5.25 6.85 -14.88
C ASP A 104 -5.70 5.48 -15.39
N PHE A 105 -4.76 4.61 -15.78
CA PHE A 105 -5.04 3.27 -16.27
C PHE A 105 -5.52 2.32 -15.17
N VAL A 106 -4.83 2.27 -14.03
CA VAL A 106 -5.20 1.35 -12.93
C VAL A 106 -6.40 1.83 -12.11
N SER A 107 -6.75 3.12 -12.19
CA SER A 107 -7.88 3.72 -11.48
C SER A 107 -9.22 3.61 -12.24
N GLN A 108 -9.24 2.93 -13.39
CA GLN A 108 -10.47 2.73 -14.16
C GLN A 108 -11.47 1.87 -13.36
N LYS A 109 -12.67 2.40 -13.11
CA LYS A 109 -13.73 1.71 -12.33
C LYS A 109 -14.13 0.36 -12.91
N ASP A 110 -14.00 0.21 -14.22
CA ASP A 110 -14.38 -0.95 -14.99
C ASP A 110 -13.17 -1.78 -15.45
N PHE A 111 -11.97 -1.53 -14.90
CA PHE A 111 -10.72 -2.19 -15.30
C PHE A 111 -10.86 -3.70 -15.43
N ILE A 112 -11.39 -4.36 -14.39
CA ILE A 112 -11.49 -5.82 -14.36
C ILE A 112 -12.44 -6.37 -15.43
N SER A 113 -13.47 -5.61 -15.78
CA SER A 113 -14.45 -6.02 -16.79
C SER A 113 -13.87 -6.02 -18.21
N LYS A 114 -12.79 -5.25 -18.43
CA LYS A 114 -12.07 -5.12 -19.71
C LYS A 114 -11.05 -6.22 -19.93
N VAL A 115 -10.68 -6.96 -18.89
CA VAL A 115 -9.78 -8.11 -18.97
C VAL A 115 -10.53 -9.29 -19.60
N GLU A 116 -9.94 -9.95 -20.60
CA GLU A 116 -10.59 -11.03 -21.35
C GLU A 116 -10.91 -12.24 -20.46
N HIS A 117 -9.93 -12.64 -19.65
CA HIS A 117 -10.04 -13.74 -18.69
C HIS A 117 -9.62 -13.25 -17.30
N PRO A 118 -10.49 -12.52 -16.58
CA PRO A 118 -10.16 -12.11 -15.22
C PRO A 118 -9.98 -13.36 -14.36
N GLY A 119 -8.97 -13.35 -13.48
CA GLY A 119 -8.78 -14.44 -12.54
C GLY A 119 -10.04 -14.67 -11.69
N GLN A 120 -10.29 -15.93 -11.34
CA GLN A 120 -11.41 -16.30 -10.48
C GLN A 120 -10.90 -16.47 -9.05
N GLY A 121 -11.64 -15.94 -8.07
CA GLY A 121 -11.32 -16.13 -6.65
C GLY A 121 -11.30 -14.84 -5.82
N LYS A 122 -11.07 -15.02 -4.52
CA LYS A 122 -11.00 -13.93 -3.54
C LYS A 122 -9.77 -13.06 -3.74
N GLU A 123 -8.65 -13.66 -4.16
CA GLU A 123 -7.42 -12.97 -4.54
C GLU A 123 -6.95 -13.53 -5.89
N PHE A 124 -6.63 -12.67 -6.84
CA PHE A 124 -5.98 -13.05 -8.09
C PHE A 124 -5.10 -11.90 -8.60
N ARG A 125 -4.26 -12.20 -9.59
CA ARG A 125 -3.24 -11.29 -10.11
C ARG A 125 -3.33 -11.19 -11.62
N ILE A 126 -2.99 -10.00 -12.11
CA ILE A 126 -2.87 -9.71 -13.53
C ILE A 126 -1.46 -9.20 -13.78
N LEU A 127 -0.72 -9.91 -14.63
CA LEU A 127 0.63 -9.54 -15.06
C LEU A 127 0.58 -8.90 -16.45
N LEU A 128 1.06 -7.66 -16.53
CA LEU A 128 1.23 -6.90 -17.77
C LEU A 128 2.72 -6.68 -18.00
N THR A 129 3.22 -7.01 -19.20
CA THR A 129 4.64 -6.91 -19.51
C THR A 129 4.90 -6.10 -20.77
N ARG A 130 6.03 -5.42 -20.79
CA ARG A 130 6.55 -4.81 -22.02
C ARG A 130 6.96 -5.90 -23.01
N ARG A 131 6.82 -5.63 -24.31
CA ARG A 131 7.32 -6.52 -25.36
C ARG A 131 8.82 -6.80 -25.16
N GLY A 132 9.19 -8.08 -25.08
CA GLY A 132 10.56 -8.52 -24.86
C GLY A 132 10.99 -8.56 -23.39
N SER A 133 10.09 -8.27 -22.44
CA SER A 133 10.35 -8.46 -21.01
C SER A 133 10.69 -9.92 -20.72
N LYS A 134 11.65 -10.12 -19.81
CA LYS A 134 12.05 -11.43 -19.28
C LYS A 134 11.45 -11.69 -17.89
N VAL A 135 10.43 -10.93 -17.49
CA VAL A 135 9.74 -11.15 -16.22
C VAL A 135 9.00 -12.48 -16.27
N VAL A 136 9.45 -13.40 -15.43
CA VAL A 136 8.68 -14.60 -15.07
C VAL A 136 7.72 -14.21 -13.96
N ASP A 137 6.48 -14.65 -14.06
CA ASP A 137 5.49 -14.53 -12.99
C ASP A 137 6.08 -15.07 -11.68
N ARG A 138 6.08 -14.22 -10.66
CA ARG A 138 6.51 -14.60 -9.32
C ARG A 138 5.36 -14.27 -8.39
N ALA A 139 4.99 -15.25 -7.57
CA ALA A 139 4.23 -14.97 -6.39
C ALA A 139 5.06 -14.01 -5.51
N TYR A 140 4.74 -12.72 -5.55
CA TYR A 140 5.22 -11.79 -4.55
C TYR A 140 4.70 -12.27 -3.21
N SER A 141 5.61 -12.82 -2.40
CA SER A 141 5.42 -12.97 -0.97
C SER A 141 5.33 -11.55 -0.42
N SER A 142 4.15 -11.15 0.06
CA SER A 142 3.99 -9.96 0.87
C SER A 142 4.85 -10.16 2.12
N ALA A 143 6.08 -9.67 2.07
CA ALA A 143 7.09 -9.97 3.06
C ALA A 143 6.69 -9.36 4.41
N SER A 144 6.79 -10.15 5.46
CA SER A 144 6.63 -9.76 6.85
C SER A 144 7.57 -8.59 7.23
N GLY A 145 7.07 -7.35 7.14
CA GLY A 145 7.71 -6.15 7.71
C GLY A 145 6.96 -5.57 8.92
N PRO A 146 7.61 -4.69 9.71
CA PRO A 146 7.01 -4.02 10.86
C PRO A 146 5.94 -3.04 10.36
N GLY A 147 4.68 -3.48 10.40
CA GLY A 147 3.55 -2.68 9.93
C GLY A 147 2.79 -2.04 11.08
N ALA A 148 2.05 -0.99 10.78
CA ALA A 148 0.94 -0.54 11.61
C ALA A 148 -0.24 -0.14 10.72
N PHE A 149 -1.44 -0.12 11.29
CA PHE A 149 -2.64 0.25 10.56
C PHE A 149 -3.45 1.27 11.35
N LEU A 150 -4.16 2.12 10.61
CA LEU A 150 -5.04 3.10 11.20
C LEU A 150 -6.23 2.40 11.83
N ASN A 151 -6.54 2.72 13.09
CA ASN A 151 -7.70 2.19 13.78
C ASN A 151 -8.99 2.71 13.12
N PRO A 152 -9.79 1.87 12.43
CA PRO A 152 -10.96 2.34 11.69
C PRO A 152 -12.00 2.99 12.60
N GLN A 153 -12.14 2.50 13.84
CA GLN A 153 -13.11 3.03 14.82
C GLN A 153 -12.71 4.41 15.35
N ARG A 154 -11.41 4.74 15.35
CA ARG A 154 -10.89 6.01 15.86
C ARG A 154 -10.60 7.04 14.76
N LYS A 155 -10.41 6.57 13.53
CA LYS A 155 -10.15 7.41 12.36
C LYS A 155 -11.15 8.55 12.24
N GLN A 156 -12.45 8.25 12.28
CA GLN A 156 -13.48 9.28 12.09
C GLN A 156 -13.45 10.31 13.22
N HIS A 157 -13.34 9.87 14.48
CA HIS A 157 -13.26 10.79 15.62
C HIS A 157 -12.05 11.73 15.52
N PHE A 158 -10.92 11.23 15.00
CA PHE A 158 -9.74 12.06 14.77
C PHE A 158 -9.95 13.08 13.65
N ILE A 159 -10.61 12.69 12.54
CA ILE A 159 -10.99 13.59 11.45
C ILE A 159 -11.95 14.68 11.96
N ASP A 160 -12.95 14.31 12.75
CA ASP A 160 -13.90 15.27 13.33
C ASP A 160 -13.18 16.29 14.24
N LEU A 161 -12.18 15.83 14.99
CA LEU A 161 -11.36 16.71 15.82
C LEU A 161 -10.45 17.63 14.99
N LEU A 162 -9.87 17.12 13.88
CA LEU A 162 -9.11 17.93 12.93
C LEU A 162 -9.96 19.05 12.34
N ASN A 163 -11.17 18.72 11.88
CA ASN A 163 -12.15 19.67 11.37
C ASN A 163 -12.46 20.73 12.43
N LYS A 164 -12.80 20.32 13.66
CA LYS A 164 -13.11 21.24 14.77
C LYS A 164 -11.96 22.21 15.08
N ASN A 165 -10.73 21.69 15.13
CA ASN A 165 -9.56 22.50 15.46
C ASN A 165 -9.16 23.47 14.35
N TYR A 166 -9.40 23.11 13.09
CA TYR A 166 -9.05 23.92 11.94
C TYR A 166 -10.07 25.03 11.62
N LEU A 167 -11.37 24.75 11.78
CA LEU A 167 -12.47 25.71 11.51
C LEU A 167 -12.39 27.00 12.34
N SER A 168 -11.59 27.03 13.40
CA SER A 168 -11.33 28.22 14.21
C SER A 168 -10.49 29.30 13.51
N LYS A 169 -9.99 29.06 12.28
CA LYS A 169 -9.10 29.98 11.55
C LYS A 169 -9.81 30.69 10.39
N ASN A 170 -9.70 32.02 10.34
CA ASN A 170 -10.22 32.89 9.26
C ASN A 170 -9.31 32.92 8.01
N GLU A 171 -8.44 31.94 7.83
CA GLU A 171 -7.48 31.91 6.71
C GLU A 171 -8.13 31.36 5.43
N ALA A 172 -7.65 31.84 4.28
CA ALA A 172 -8.02 31.28 2.99
C ALA A 172 -7.53 29.83 2.91
N VAL A 173 -8.44 28.91 2.59
CA VAL A 173 -8.11 27.48 2.54
C VAL A 173 -7.61 27.12 1.15
N THR A 174 -6.31 26.89 1.05
CA THR A 174 -5.69 26.29 -0.14
C THR A 174 -5.60 24.78 0.05
N ASP A 175 -5.92 24.03 -1.00
CA ASP A 175 -5.69 22.58 -1.03
C ASP A 175 -4.26 22.27 -0.58
N SER A 176 -4.11 21.49 0.48
CA SER A 176 -2.82 21.27 1.13
C SER A 176 -2.65 19.81 1.49
N ILE A 177 -1.49 19.24 1.18
CA ILE A 177 -1.17 17.84 1.42
C ILE A 177 0.05 17.73 2.31
N LEU A 178 -0.02 16.80 3.25
CA LEU A 178 1.06 16.42 4.15
C LEU A 178 1.18 14.90 4.16
N ILE A 179 2.38 14.39 3.85
CA ILE A 179 2.69 12.97 3.95
C ILE A 179 3.83 12.81 4.96
N ILE A 180 3.58 12.03 6.01
CA ILE A 180 4.54 11.82 7.11
C ILE A 180 4.64 10.33 7.40
N GLN A 181 5.86 9.82 7.48
CA GLN A 181 6.14 8.50 8.02
C GLN A 181 6.39 8.60 9.52
N PHE A 182 5.76 7.72 10.29
CA PHE A 182 5.95 7.60 11.73
C PHE A 182 6.48 6.23 12.12
N ALA A 183 7.37 6.22 13.11
CA ALA A 183 7.59 5.05 13.96
C ALA A 183 6.49 5.00 15.03
N THR A 184 5.92 3.83 15.27
CA THR A 184 4.85 3.63 16.25
C THR A 184 5.35 2.83 17.44
N THR A 185 5.02 3.28 18.64
CA THR A 185 5.31 2.56 19.88
C THR A 185 4.39 1.36 20.09
N ARG A 186 4.73 0.50 21.06
CA ARG A 186 3.97 -0.69 21.47
C ARG A 186 2.51 -0.43 21.87
N ASP A 187 2.23 0.74 22.42
CA ASP A 187 0.90 1.22 22.79
C ASP A 187 0.18 1.98 21.66
N GLY A 188 0.79 2.09 20.47
CA GLY A 188 0.18 2.70 19.28
C GLY A 188 0.31 4.22 19.24
N THR A 189 1.23 4.81 20.01
CA THR A 189 1.54 6.24 19.89
C THR A 189 2.51 6.49 18.74
N LEU A 190 2.40 7.67 18.13
CA LEU A 190 3.30 8.14 17.09
C LEU A 190 4.52 8.76 17.76
N ALA A 191 5.70 8.18 17.50
CA ALA A 191 6.97 8.62 18.06
C ALA A 191 7.76 9.44 17.02
N GLN A 192 8.96 8.97 16.65
CA GLN A 192 9.80 9.62 15.65
C GLN A 192 9.10 9.69 14.30
N HIS A 193 9.35 10.76 13.55
CA HIS A 193 8.70 10.99 12.26
C HIS A 193 9.59 11.68 11.25
N GLU A 194 9.33 11.42 9.98
CA GLU A 194 9.93 12.10 8.84
C GLU A 194 8.85 12.59 7.88
N ILE A 195 8.97 13.84 7.45
CA ILE A 195 8.08 14.40 6.44
C ILE A 195 8.53 13.92 5.06
N LEU A 196 7.67 13.17 4.39
CA LEU A 196 7.90 12.69 3.02
C LEU A 196 7.41 13.72 1.98
N TYR A 197 6.38 14.49 2.31
CA TYR A 197 5.86 15.58 1.48
C TYR A 197 5.19 16.66 2.34
N GLY A 198 5.41 17.93 2.02
CA GLY A 198 4.94 19.08 2.79
C GLY A 198 6.07 19.72 3.62
N HIS A 199 5.72 20.55 4.60
CA HIS A 199 6.69 21.29 5.41
C HIS A 199 6.24 21.48 6.86
N LYS A 200 7.20 21.46 7.80
CA LYS A 200 6.98 21.61 9.25
C LYS A 200 6.30 22.93 9.63
N GLU A 201 6.54 23.98 8.86
CA GLU A 201 5.95 25.30 9.13
C GLU A 201 4.50 25.44 8.67
N SER A 202 3.97 24.47 7.91
CA SER A 202 2.62 24.55 7.35
C SER A 202 1.54 24.58 8.44
N PRO A 203 0.45 25.35 8.25
CA PRO A 203 -0.72 25.29 9.13
C PRO A 203 -1.30 23.88 9.26
N LEU A 204 -1.23 23.09 8.18
CA LEU A 204 -1.66 21.69 8.15
C LEU A 204 -0.84 20.82 9.10
N TYR A 205 0.49 20.91 9.04
CA TYR A 205 1.40 20.20 9.95
C TYR A 205 1.12 20.58 11.41
N LYS A 206 1.09 21.88 11.71
CA LYS A 206 0.85 22.37 13.09
C LYS A 206 -0.52 21.92 13.61
N ASN A 207 -1.56 21.94 12.78
CA ASN A 207 -2.89 21.48 13.16
C ASN A 207 -2.94 19.97 13.41
N PHE A 208 -2.29 19.17 12.56
CA PHE A 208 -2.22 17.72 12.74
C PHE A 208 -1.59 17.35 14.10
N PHE A 209 -0.41 17.88 14.41
CA PHE A 209 0.29 17.53 15.65
C PHE A 209 -0.45 18.04 16.90
N LYS A 210 -1.02 19.25 16.85
CA LYS A 210 -1.87 19.76 17.93
C LYS A 210 -3.07 18.85 18.18
N THR A 211 -3.76 18.46 17.11
CA THR A 211 -4.95 17.61 17.18
C THR A 211 -4.60 16.21 17.65
N TYR A 212 -3.46 15.66 17.22
CA TYR A 212 -2.98 14.36 17.67
C TYR A 212 -2.66 14.34 19.17
N ALA A 213 -1.99 15.39 19.68
CA ALA A 213 -1.74 15.53 21.11
C ALA A 213 -3.05 15.60 21.92
N GLU A 214 -4.02 16.39 21.45
CA GLU A 214 -5.35 16.48 22.08
C GLU A 214 -6.09 15.14 22.04
N PHE A 215 -6.10 14.46 20.89
CA PHE A 215 -6.70 13.14 20.74
C PHE A 215 -6.11 12.14 21.73
N ASN A 216 -4.78 12.05 21.80
CA ASN A 216 -4.08 11.14 22.71
C ASN A 216 -4.34 11.46 24.18
N SER A 217 -4.44 12.75 24.55
CA SER A 217 -4.72 13.15 25.94
C SER A 217 -6.07 12.66 26.46
N ARG A 218 -7.02 12.38 25.56
CA ARG A 218 -8.36 11.87 25.87
C ARG A 218 -8.44 10.35 25.91
N LEU A 219 -7.39 9.64 25.52
CA LEU A 219 -7.36 8.19 25.60
C LEU A 219 -7.23 7.75 27.07
N PRO A 220 -7.87 6.63 27.47
CA PRO A 220 -7.69 6.08 28.81
C PRO A 220 -6.20 5.78 29.07
N LYS A 221 -5.66 6.28 30.19
CA LYS A 221 -4.26 6.09 30.60
C LYS A 221 -3.95 4.68 31.15
N GLU A 222 -4.83 3.72 30.93
CA GLU A 222 -4.61 2.33 31.33
C GLU A 222 -3.33 1.80 30.68
N ARG A 223 -2.60 0.93 31.38
CA ARG A 223 -1.21 0.58 31.05
C ARG A 223 -1.02 -0.13 29.70
N TYR A 224 -2.08 -0.62 29.04
CA TYR A 224 -2.00 -1.34 27.77
C TYR A 224 -3.28 -1.33 26.91
N PRO A 225 -3.61 -0.28 26.14
CA PRO A 225 -4.65 -0.42 25.15
C PRO A 225 -4.10 -0.03 23.78
N ALA A 226 -3.15 -0.83 23.27
CA ALA A 226 -2.75 -0.74 21.86
C ALA A 226 -3.92 -1.00 20.88
N THR A 227 -5.13 -1.26 21.39
CA THR A 227 -6.40 -1.38 20.66
C THR A 227 -7.25 -0.10 20.70
N LYS A 228 -6.94 0.88 21.56
CA LYS A 228 -7.75 2.10 21.75
C LYS A 228 -7.15 3.32 21.04
N GLY A 229 -5.87 3.30 20.70
CA GLY A 229 -5.15 4.37 20.01
C GLY A 229 -5.62 4.60 18.56
N LEU A 230 -5.16 5.72 17.97
CA LEU A 230 -5.40 6.04 16.57
C LEU A 230 -4.72 5.02 15.63
N VAL A 231 -3.58 4.48 16.06
CA VAL A 231 -2.79 3.51 15.30
C VAL A 231 -2.67 2.20 16.07
N LEU A 232 -2.75 1.11 15.33
CA LEU A 232 -2.65 -0.25 15.82
C LEU A 232 -1.35 -0.84 15.27
N PRO A 233 -0.30 -1.01 16.11
CA PRO A 233 0.95 -1.63 15.68
C PRO A 233 0.72 -3.11 15.40
N LYS A 234 1.34 -3.63 14.33
CA LYS A 234 1.32 -5.06 14.02
C LYS A 234 2.25 -5.80 14.98
N MET A 235 1.87 -7.01 15.37
CA MET A 235 2.75 -7.92 16.10
C MET A 235 3.71 -8.57 15.10
N GLN A 236 5.02 -8.44 15.31
CA GLN A 236 6.02 -9.21 14.57
C GLN A 236 6.92 -9.91 15.59
N ASN A 237 7.03 -11.25 15.49
CA ASN A 237 7.85 -12.07 16.39
C ASN A 237 7.57 -11.88 17.90
N GLY A 238 6.33 -11.51 18.27
CA GLY A 238 5.94 -11.26 19.67
C GLY A 238 6.10 -9.80 20.13
N GLU A 239 6.74 -8.96 19.32
CA GLU A 239 7.00 -7.54 19.61
C GLU A 239 6.01 -6.63 18.85
N ARG A 240 5.70 -5.46 19.44
CA ARG A 240 4.79 -4.45 18.85
C ARG A 240 5.58 -3.22 18.45
N VAL A 241 6.09 -3.20 17.24
CA VAL A 241 6.63 -1.97 16.63
C VAL A 241 6.24 -1.95 15.15
N GLY A 242 5.92 -0.78 14.65
CA GLY A 242 5.41 -0.59 13.30
C GLY A 242 5.85 0.72 12.68
N LEU A 243 5.96 0.73 11.36
CA LEU A 243 6.04 1.95 10.56
C LEU A 243 4.66 2.23 9.97
N ILE A 244 4.33 3.50 9.81
CA ILE A 244 3.09 3.91 9.15
C ILE A 244 3.26 5.24 8.43
N ASP A 245 2.90 5.26 7.16
CA ASP A 245 2.79 6.49 6.38
C ASP A 245 1.38 7.04 6.56
N PHE A 246 1.26 8.30 6.98
CA PHE A 246 0.02 9.07 6.99
C PHE A 246 -0.04 9.97 5.76
N PHE A 247 -1.18 9.95 5.09
CA PHE A 247 -1.57 10.96 4.11
C PHE A 247 -2.68 11.82 4.73
N ILE A 248 -2.44 13.12 4.81
CA ILE A 248 -3.38 14.10 5.35
C ILE A 248 -3.57 15.20 4.29
N ARG A 249 -4.81 15.43 3.88
CA ARG A 249 -5.18 16.49 2.96
C ARG A 249 -6.20 17.40 3.61
N LEU A 250 -5.97 18.70 3.53
CA LEU A 250 -6.98 19.73 3.74
C LEU A 250 -7.58 20.08 2.40
N ASN A 251 -8.83 19.71 2.18
CA ASN A 251 -9.54 19.95 0.93
C ASN A 251 -9.99 21.42 0.80
N PRO A 252 -10.28 21.90 -0.42
CA PRO A 252 -10.82 23.26 -0.64
C PRO A 252 -12.11 23.58 0.13
N ASP A 253 -12.93 22.56 0.41
CA ASP A 253 -14.18 22.67 1.18
C ASP A 253 -13.94 22.70 2.71
N ARG A 254 -12.68 22.80 3.13
CA ARG A 254 -12.23 22.83 4.54
C ARG A 254 -12.42 21.52 5.30
N THR A 255 -12.69 20.42 4.61
CA THR A 255 -12.71 19.08 5.21
C THR A 255 -11.34 18.44 5.18
N PHE A 256 -11.10 17.48 6.09
CA PHE A 256 -9.89 16.66 6.07
C PHE A 256 -10.12 15.29 5.44
N THR A 257 -9.23 14.91 4.55
CA THR A 257 -9.04 13.51 4.18
C THR A 257 -7.81 12.95 4.89
N VAL A 258 -7.98 11.82 5.57
CA VAL A 258 -6.88 11.13 6.26
C VAL A 258 -6.90 9.67 5.83
N SER A 259 -5.75 9.16 5.40
CA SER A 259 -5.52 7.73 5.21
C SER A 259 -4.13 7.36 5.72
N ALA A 260 -3.90 6.09 6.00
CA ALA A 260 -2.58 5.65 6.43
C ALA A 260 -2.32 4.18 6.05
N GLN A 261 -1.06 3.83 5.82
CA GLN A 261 -0.64 2.48 5.45
C GLN A 261 0.77 2.20 5.98
N GLY A 262 0.91 1.09 6.70
CA GLY A 262 2.19 0.67 7.30
C GLY A 262 2.75 -0.66 6.79
N ASN A 263 1.96 -1.46 6.08
CA ASN A 263 2.48 -2.72 5.52
C ASN A 263 3.48 -2.44 4.41
N ASP A 264 4.59 -3.19 4.41
CA ASP A 264 5.65 -3.17 3.40
C ASP A 264 6.24 -1.77 3.12
N ARG A 265 6.20 -0.88 4.11
CA ARG A 265 6.78 0.45 4.01
C ARG A 265 8.29 0.40 4.17
N ASP A 266 8.99 0.89 3.15
CA ASP A 266 10.41 1.18 3.27
C ASP A 266 10.63 2.24 4.33
N LEU A 267 11.56 1.96 5.23
CA LEU A 267 12.03 2.94 6.19
C LEU A 267 12.74 4.09 5.45
N LYS A 268 12.17 5.29 5.53
CA LYS A 268 12.84 6.51 5.10
C LYS A 268 13.55 7.20 6.26
N ILE A 269 13.04 7.00 7.48
CA ILE A 269 13.62 7.53 8.72
C ILE A 269 15.05 7.00 8.87
N LYS A 270 16.03 7.85 8.50
CA LYS A 270 17.45 7.47 8.35
C LYS A 270 18.10 6.93 9.62
N ASP A 271 17.56 7.27 10.79
CA ASP A 271 18.12 6.92 12.10
C ASP A 271 17.26 5.94 12.90
N PHE A 272 16.21 5.35 12.30
CA PHE A 272 15.49 4.28 12.97
C PHE A 272 16.35 3.00 12.93
N LYS A 273 17.21 2.88 13.93
CA LYS A 273 17.76 1.61 14.35
C LYS A 273 16.73 0.99 15.28
N ASN A 274 16.42 -0.30 15.09
CA ASN A 274 15.83 -1.09 16.18
C ASN A 274 16.79 -0.93 17.35
N ASP A 275 16.43 -0.08 18.31
CA ASP A 275 17.24 0.12 19.49
C ASP A 275 17.04 -1.13 20.36
N PRO A 276 18.09 -1.97 20.52
CA PRO A 276 17.99 -3.24 21.23
C PRO A 276 17.75 -3.07 22.74
N GLU A 277 17.91 -1.85 23.26
CA GLU A 277 17.67 -1.48 24.66
C GLU A 277 16.40 -0.64 24.81
N ASN A 278 15.69 -0.36 23.71
CA ASN A 278 14.46 0.40 23.77
C ASN A 278 13.44 -0.39 24.59
N PRO A 279 12.83 0.19 25.63
CA PRO A 279 11.81 -0.50 26.43
C PRO A 279 10.54 -0.87 25.61
N LEU A 280 10.48 -0.48 24.34
CA LEU A 280 9.48 -0.90 23.35
C LEU A 280 9.83 -2.23 22.65
N PHE A 281 11.09 -2.68 22.73
CA PHE A 281 11.68 -3.87 22.11
C PHE A 281 12.35 -4.84 23.12
N LEU A 282 12.06 -4.68 24.43
CA LEU A 282 12.34 -5.68 25.48
C LEU A 282 11.12 -6.58 25.74
#